data_AF-A0A838CYL2-F1
#
_entry.id   AF-A0A838CYL2-F1
#
_cell.length_a   1.000
_cell.length_b   1.000
_cell.length_c   1.000
_cell.angle_alpha   90.00
_cell.angle_beta   90.00
_cell.angle_gamma   90.00
#
_symmetry.space_group_name_H-M   'P 1'
#
loop_
_entity.id
_entity.type
_entity.pdbx_description
1 polymer ?
#
loop_
_entity_poly.entity_id
_entity_poly.type
_entity_poly.pdbx_seq_one_letter_code
_entity_poly.pdbx_strand_id
1 'polypeptide(L)'
;MFKEWRLDDWMIAAVTFLSALFFVTIYADWFYPPVQVVLTIFALSGIMYGIVQYQKGGNKKELILLSNTLAQAMVWVSTYSYHYWEWESIITNRGMSLVVLTTLIPLAVYIVVGYVRLKVNYKSVRGNQRHSQQWKVTKGEKKKLENSKDIFVELGEFYEKPEA
;
A
#
# COMPACT_ATOMS: atom_id res chain seq x y z
N MET A 1 -21.54 -25.35 -5.66
CA MET A 1 -20.09 -25.35 -5.92
C MET A 1 -19.45 -24.45 -4.87
N PHE A 2 -18.99 -25.03 -3.75
CA PHE A 2 -18.40 -24.24 -2.68
C PHE A 2 -17.01 -23.80 -3.13
N LYS A 3 -16.80 -22.49 -3.20
CA LYS A 3 -15.48 -21.92 -3.44
C LYS A 3 -14.61 -22.29 -2.24
N GLU A 4 -13.65 -23.19 -2.42
CA GLU A 4 -12.70 -23.54 -1.36
C GLU A 4 -11.96 -22.27 -0.92
N TRP A 5 -12.26 -21.84 0.29
CA TRP A 5 -11.62 -20.69 0.90
C TRP A 5 -10.19 -21.09 1.24
N ARG A 6 -9.23 -20.43 0.63
CA ARG A 6 -7.82 -20.65 0.93
C ARG A 6 -7.50 -20.04 2.31
N LEU A 7 -6.52 -20.62 3.00
CA LEU A 7 -6.15 -20.24 4.37
C LEU A 7 -5.76 -18.74 4.49
N ASP A 8 -5.24 -18.14 3.42
CA ASP A 8 -4.95 -16.69 3.34
C ASP A 8 -6.21 -15.84 3.49
N ASP A 9 -7.34 -16.24 2.91
CA ASP A 9 -8.58 -15.48 2.99
C ASP A 9 -9.15 -15.47 4.42
N TRP A 10 -9.04 -16.59 5.15
CA TRP A 10 -9.42 -16.69 6.56
C TRP A 10 -8.55 -15.82 7.45
N MET A 11 -7.23 -15.82 7.22
CA MET A 11 -6.32 -14.97 7.97
C MET A 11 -6.62 -13.48 7.73
N ILE A 12 -6.87 -13.07 6.48
CA ILE A 12 -7.22 -11.68 6.16
C ILE A 12 -8.52 -11.30 6.87
N ALA A 13 -9.53 -12.16 6.84
CA ALA A 13 -10.80 -11.92 7.51
C ALA A 13 -10.63 -11.78 9.03
N ALA A 14 -9.84 -12.67 9.66
CA ALA A 14 -9.59 -12.65 11.10
C ALA A 14 -8.86 -11.36 11.52
N VAL A 15 -7.79 -10.96 10.81
CA VAL A 15 -7.06 -9.72 11.12
C VAL A 15 -7.96 -8.51 10.89
N THR A 16 -8.75 -8.49 9.82
CA THR A 16 -9.70 -7.39 9.53
C THR A 16 -10.76 -7.27 10.62
N PHE A 17 -11.30 -8.41 11.08
CA PHE A 17 -12.27 -8.44 12.17
C PHE A 17 -11.66 -7.92 13.48
N LEU A 18 -10.44 -8.33 13.82
CA LEU A 18 -9.72 -7.83 15.00
C LEU A 18 -9.44 -6.32 14.90
N SER A 19 -9.07 -5.81 13.73
CA SER A 19 -8.90 -4.36 13.50
C SER A 19 -10.19 -3.60 13.78
N ALA A 20 -11.31 -4.08 13.24
CA ALA A 20 -12.60 -3.45 13.43
C ALA A 20 -13.04 -3.52 14.90
N LEU A 21 -12.85 -4.67 15.56
CA LEU A 21 -13.16 -4.88 16.96
C LEU A 21 -12.40 -3.89 17.85
N PHE A 22 -11.07 -3.82 17.72
CA PHE A 22 -10.25 -2.92 18.52
C PHE A 22 -10.53 -1.45 18.24
N PHE A 23 -10.76 -1.10 16.98
CA PHE A 23 -11.15 0.26 16.64
C PHE A 23 -12.45 0.66 17.34
N VAL A 24 -13.47 -0.19 17.29
CA VAL A 24 -14.77 0.07 17.94
C VAL A 24 -14.64 0.10 19.46
N THR A 25 -13.91 -0.85 20.07
CA THR A 25 -13.77 -0.90 21.53
C THR A 25 -12.99 0.30 22.08
N ILE A 26 -11.99 0.80 21.36
CA ILE A 26 -11.26 2.02 21.73
C ILE A 26 -12.15 3.25 21.54
N TYR A 27 -12.85 3.34 20.40
CA TYR A 27 -13.72 4.49 20.12
C TYR A 27 -14.89 4.61 21.11
N ALA A 28 -15.47 3.47 21.50
CA ALA A 28 -16.55 3.39 22.48
C ALA A 28 -16.09 3.45 23.94
N ASP A 29 -14.77 3.54 24.19
CA ASP A 29 -14.18 3.54 25.54
C ASP A 29 -14.51 2.27 26.35
N TRP A 30 -14.68 1.12 25.69
CA TRP A 30 -15.01 -0.15 26.35
C TRP A 30 -13.78 -0.93 26.76
N PHE A 31 -12.75 -0.93 25.92
CA PHE A 31 -11.55 -1.72 26.15
C PHE A 31 -10.35 -1.21 25.35
N TYR A 32 -9.23 -1.03 26.06
CA TYR A 32 -7.93 -0.73 25.48
C TYR A 32 -7.06 -1.98 25.52
N PRO A 33 -6.76 -2.62 24.37
CA PRO A 33 -5.90 -3.79 24.34
C PRO A 33 -4.47 -3.47 24.86
N PRO A 34 -3.71 -4.49 25.32
CA PRO A 34 -2.29 -4.30 25.61
C PRO A 34 -1.52 -3.90 24.34
N VAL A 35 -0.59 -2.95 24.46
CA VAL A 35 0.20 -2.42 23.33
C VAL A 35 0.92 -3.54 22.55
N GLN A 36 1.43 -4.55 23.27
CA GLN A 36 2.14 -5.69 22.69
C GLN A 36 1.24 -6.54 21.80
N VAL A 37 -0.04 -6.72 22.17
CA VAL A 37 -1.02 -7.48 21.37
C VAL A 37 -1.30 -6.76 20.07
N VAL A 38 -1.57 -5.45 20.13
CA VAL A 38 -1.82 -4.65 18.93
C VAL A 38 -0.59 -4.59 18.02
N LEU A 39 0.60 -4.43 18.59
CA LEU A 39 1.85 -4.42 17.83
C LEU A 39 2.07 -5.74 17.08
N THR A 40 1.76 -6.87 17.71
CA THR A 40 1.88 -8.19 17.09
C THR A 40 0.93 -8.34 15.90
N ILE A 41 -0.32 -7.88 16.04
CA ILE A 41 -1.32 -7.93 14.97
C ILE A 41 -0.97 -6.94 13.84
N PHE A 42 -0.46 -5.76 14.17
CA PHE A 42 0.08 -4.82 13.19
C PHE A 42 1.23 -5.43 12.38
N ALA A 43 2.20 -6.05 13.05
CA ALA A 43 3.32 -6.74 12.39
C ALA A 43 2.82 -7.88 11.50
N LEU A 44 1.88 -8.69 11.97
CA LEU A 44 1.26 -9.76 11.19
C LEU A 44 0.58 -9.22 9.93
N SER A 45 -0.21 -8.14 10.05
CA SER A 45 -0.86 -7.48 8.91
C SER A 45 0.18 -6.97 7.89
N GLY A 46 1.27 -6.36 8.38
CA GLY A 46 2.36 -5.89 7.53
C GLY A 46 3.08 -7.02 6.79
N ILE A 47 3.36 -8.14 7.46
CA ILE A 47 3.95 -9.34 6.83
C ILE A 47 3.02 -9.89 5.76
N MET A 48 1.72 -10.01 6.05
CA MET A 48 0.73 -10.49 5.07
C MET A 48 0.65 -9.57 3.85
N TYR A 49 0.66 -8.25 4.06
CA TYR A 49 0.73 -7.29 2.98
C TYR A 49 1.99 -7.47 2.12
N GLY A 50 3.16 -7.64 2.76
CA GLY A 50 4.43 -7.91 2.08
C GLY A 50 4.41 -9.19 1.24
N ILE A 51 3.82 -10.27 1.76
CA ILE A 51 3.65 -11.53 1.03
C ILE A 51 2.77 -11.34 -0.20
N VAL A 52 1.63 -10.64 -0.06
CA VAL A 52 0.72 -10.38 -1.19
C VAL A 52 1.38 -9.50 -2.25
N GLN A 53 2.18 -8.52 -1.85
CA GLN A 53 3.00 -7.71 -2.77
C GLN A 53 4.01 -8.58 -3.54
N TYR A 54 4.74 -9.43 -2.83
CA TYR A 54 5.74 -10.33 -3.42
C TYR A 54 5.10 -11.30 -4.43
N GLN A 55 3.94 -11.87 -4.09
CA GLN A 55 3.21 -12.80 -4.95
C GLN A 55 2.47 -12.12 -6.10
N LYS A 56 2.54 -10.79 -6.24
CA LYS A 56 1.73 -9.99 -7.18
C LYS A 56 0.25 -10.37 -7.09
N GLY A 57 -0.26 -10.52 -5.86
CA GLY A 57 -1.65 -10.83 -5.61
C GLY A 57 -2.59 -9.82 -6.26
N GLY A 58 -3.85 -10.20 -6.47
CA GLY A 58 -4.83 -9.33 -7.12
C GLY A 58 -5.01 -8.00 -6.39
N ASN A 59 -5.21 -6.92 -7.16
CA ASN A 59 -5.30 -5.54 -6.67
C ASN A 59 -6.27 -5.33 -5.49
N LYS A 60 -7.33 -6.14 -5.37
CA LYS A 60 -8.30 -6.04 -4.27
C LYS A 60 -7.72 -6.50 -2.92
N LYS A 61 -7.04 -7.64 -2.88
CA LYS A 61 -6.50 -8.21 -1.62
C LYS A 61 -5.42 -7.31 -1.03
N GLU A 62 -4.57 -6.80 -1.91
CA GLU A 62 -3.51 -5.85 -1.58
C GLU A 62 -4.05 -4.54 -0.99
N LEU A 63 -5.11 -3.97 -1.58
CA LEU A 63 -5.71 -2.74 -1.06
C LEU A 63 -6.39 -2.96 0.29
N ILE A 64 -7.06 -4.10 0.48
CA ILE A 64 -7.63 -4.51 1.77
C ILE A 64 -6.52 -4.61 2.81
N LEU A 65 -5.45 -5.35 2.52
CA LEU A 65 -4.32 -5.53 3.45
C LEU A 65 -3.58 -4.22 3.75
N LEU A 66 -3.42 -3.34 2.76
CA LEU A 66 -2.86 -2.00 2.99
C LEU A 66 -3.74 -1.22 3.96
N SER A 67 -5.05 -1.15 3.69
CA SER A 67 -5.99 -0.44 4.56
C SER A 67 -6.02 -1.03 5.97
N ASN A 68 -5.92 -2.36 6.09
CA ASN A 68 -5.91 -3.06 7.36
C ASN A 68 -4.62 -2.80 8.15
N THR A 69 -3.48 -2.78 7.47
CA THR A 69 -2.17 -2.47 8.07
C THR A 69 -2.14 -1.04 8.61
N LEU A 70 -2.69 -0.09 7.84
CA LEU A 70 -2.84 1.30 8.30
C LEU A 70 -3.83 1.39 9.48
N ALA A 71 -4.95 0.69 9.44
CA ALA A 71 -5.90 0.63 10.55
C ALA A 71 -5.23 0.12 11.84
N GLN A 72 -4.45 -0.95 11.75
CA GLN A 72 -3.71 -1.49 12.88
C GLN A 72 -2.61 -0.55 13.38
N ALA A 73 -1.93 0.17 12.48
CA ALA A 73 -0.98 1.21 12.88
C ALA A 73 -1.68 2.32 13.70
N MET A 74 -2.87 2.76 13.27
CA MET A 74 -3.64 3.77 14.00
C MET A 74 -4.07 3.29 15.38
N VAL A 75 -4.61 2.07 15.46
CA VAL A 75 -5.00 1.43 16.73
C VAL A 75 -3.78 1.28 17.64
N TRP A 76 -2.62 0.90 17.10
CA TRP A 76 -1.38 0.77 17.87
C TRP A 76 -0.93 2.10 18.46
N VAL A 77 -0.84 3.16 17.65
CA VAL A 77 -0.43 4.49 18.13
C VAL A 77 -1.43 5.03 19.15
N SER A 78 -2.74 4.89 18.91
CA SER A 78 -3.78 5.32 19.85
C SER A 78 -3.69 4.57 21.19
N THR A 79 -3.49 3.25 21.14
CA THR A 79 -3.33 2.41 22.33
C THR A 79 -2.03 2.75 23.08
N TYR A 80 -0.95 2.99 22.36
CA TYR A 80 0.33 3.43 22.94
C TYR A 80 0.15 4.76 23.68
N SER A 81 -0.51 5.74 23.05
CA SER A 81 -0.84 7.01 23.70
C SER A 81 -1.70 6.83 24.94
N TYR A 82 -2.65 5.89 24.96
CA TYR A 82 -3.44 5.66 26.17
C TYR A 82 -2.59 5.17 27.36
N HIS A 83 -1.69 4.21 27.13
CA HIS A 83 -0.93 3.55 28.20
C HIS A 83 0.32 4.31 28.66
N TYR A 84 0.99 5.04 27.76
CA TYR A 84 2.28 5.67 28.02
C TYR A 84 2.23 7.20 28.08
N TRP A 85 1.09 7.83 27.79
CA TRP A 85 0.97 9.27 27.96
C TRP A 85 0.89 9.62 29.45
N GLU A 86 1.88 10.37 29.91
CA GLU A 86 1.90 10.92 31.25
C GLU A 86 1.00 12.15 31.31
N TRP A 87 0.26 12.27 32.41
CA TRP A 87 -0.83 13.23 32.57
C TRP A 87 -0.33 14.68 32.54
N GLU A 88 -0.69 15.42 31.50
CA GLU A 88 -0.79 16.87 31.60
C GLU A 88 -2.22 17.24 32.00
N SER A 89 -2.37 18.17 32.95
CA SER A 89 -3.63 18.59 33.60
C SER A 89 -4.83 18.82 32.66
N ILE A 90 -4.58 19.10 31.38
CA ILE A 90 -5.59 19.53 30.40
C ILE A 90 -6.10 18.36 29.54
N ILE A 91 -5.32 17.30 29.33
CA ILE A 91 -5.67 16.21 28.41
C ILE A 91 -5.56 14.87 29.13
N THR A 92 -6.71 14.21 29.31
CA THR A 92 -6.75 12.84 29.85
C THR A 92 -6.17 11.84 28.87
N ASN A 93 -5.64 10.71 29.36
CA ASN A 93 -5.10 9.63 28.50
C ASN A 93 -6.13 9.16 27.45
N ARG A 94 -7.40 9.09 27.86
CA ARG A 94 -8.54 8.83 26.97
C ARG A 94 -8.64 9.90 25.88
N GLY A 95 -8.68 11.18 26.27
CA GLY A 95 -8.75 12.31 25.35
C GLY A 95 -7.63 12.27 24.31
N MET A 96 -6.40 12.02 24.76
CA MET A 96 -5.24 11.91 23.87
C MET A 96 -5.39 10.73 22.89
N SER A 97 -5.82 9.56 23.36
CA SER A 97 -6.00 8.38 22.50
C SER A 97 -7.01 8.63 21.37
N LEU A 98 -8.10 9.34 21.65
CA LEU A 98 -9.15 9.68 20.68
C LEU A 98 -8.69 10.77 19.71
N VAL A 99 -7.98 11.79 20.20
CA VAL A 99 -7.39 12.84 19.34
C VAL A 99 -6.41 12.21 18.36
N VAL A 100 -5.53 11.32 18.82
CA VAL A 100 -4.59 10.58 17.97
C VAL A 100 -5.34 9.74 16.94
N LEU A 101 -6.33 8.95 17.37
CA LEU A 101 -7.11 8.09 16.48
C LEU A 101 -7.81 8.92 15.38
N THR A 102 -8.50 9.99 15.77
CA THR A 102 -9.23 10.88 14.83
C THR A 102 -8.31 11.62 13.88
N THR A 103 -7.13 12.04 14.33
CA THR A 103 -6.14 12.73 13.48
C THR A 103 -5.50 11.80 12.45
N LEU A 104 -5.32 10.52 12.79
CA LEU A 104 -4.69 9.55 11.89
C LEU A 104 -5.64 9.01 10.80
N ILE A 105 -6.97 9.04 11.00
CA ILE A 105 -7.95 8.63 9.98
C ILE A 105 -7.75 9.35 8.63
N PRO A 106 -7.73 10.69 8.56
CA PRO A 106 -7.53 11.39 7.28
C PRO A 106 -6.16 11.09 6.67
N LEU A 107 -5.13 10.88 7.50
CA LEU A 107 -3.80 10.50 7.03
C LEU A 107 -3.81 9.10 6.39
N ALA A 108 -4.47 8.12 7.00
CA ALA A 108 -4.62 6.79 6.45
C ALA A 108 -5.38 6.81 5.12
N VAL A 109 -6.47 7.57 5.03
CA VAL A 109 -7.22 7.76 3.78
C VAL A 109 -6.33 8.39 2.70
N TYR A 110 -5.56 9.42 3.06
CA TYR A 110 -4.62 10.06 2.15
C TYR A 110 -3.57 9.08 1.61
N ILE A 111 -2.98 8.24 2.48
CA ILE A 111 -2.00 7.23 2.08
C ILE A 111 -2.63 6.19 1.13
N VAL A 112 -3.84 5.69 1.41
CA VAL A 112 -4.52 4.72 0.53
C VAL A 112 -4.82 5.34 -0.83
N VAL A 113 -5.34 6.57 -0.87
CA VAL A 113 -5.61 7.27 -2.13
C VAL A 113 -4.32 7.55 -2.91
N GLY A 114 -3.28 8.01 -2.22
CA GLY A 114 -1.95 8.23 -2.80
C GLY A 114 -1.36 6.96 -3.38
N TYR A 115 -1.48 5.84 -2.66
CA TYR A 115 -1.05 4.53 -3.12
C TYR A 115 -1.78 4.09 -4.40
N VAL A 116 -3.10 4.24 -4.46
CA VAL A 116 -3.88 3.94 -5.66
C VAL A 116 -3.44 4.81 -6.83
N ARG A 117 -3.26 6.13 -6.62
CA ARG A 117 -2.77 7.06 -7.66
C ARG A 117 -1.39 6.66 -8.18
N LEU A 118 -0.45 6.37 -7.28
CA LEU A 118 0.90 5.92 -7.65
C LEU A 118 0.84 4.64 -8.48
N LYS A 119 0.00 3.68 -8.10
CA LYS A 119 -0.13 2.42 -8.83
C LYS A 119 -0.74 2.61 -10.22
N VAL A 120 -1.75 3.47 -10.36
CA VAL A 120 -2.36 3.82 -11.65
C VAL A 120 -1.35 4.53 -12.55
N ASN A 121 -0.64 5.53 -12.03
CA ASN A 121 0.37 6.27 -12.77
C ASN A 121 1.53 5.36 -13.19
N TYR A 122 2.03 4.51 -12.30
CA TYR A 122 3.09 3.56 -12.60
C TYR A 122 2.66 2.56 -13.69
N LYS A 123 1.41 2.08 -13.65
CA LYS A 123 0.86 1.22 -14.71
C LYS A 123 0.76 1.95 -16.05
N SER A 124 0.38 3.22 -16.05
CA SER A 124 0.33 4.08 -17.25
C SER A 124 1.73 4.27 -17.84
N VAL A 125 2.71 4.68 -17.03
CA VAL A 125 4.10 4.93 -17.46
C VAL A 125 4.76 3.65 -17.96
N ARG A 126 4.62 2.53 -17.24
CA ARG A 126 5.19 1.24 -17.66
C ARG A 126 4.49 0.65 -18.89
N GLY A 127 3.19 0.91 -19.07
CA GLY A 127 2.46 0.61 -20.29
C GLY A 127 2.98 1.40 -21.48
N ASN A 128 3.22 2.70 -21.30
CA ASN A 128 3.82 3.58 -22.30
C ASN A 128 5.27 3.19 -22.63
N GLN A 129 6.05 2.79 -21.63
CA GLN A 129 7.42 2.31 -21.83
C GLN A 129 7.48 0.95 -22.54
N ARG A 130 6.48 0.07 -22.35
CA ARG A 130 6.37 -1.17 -23.15
C ARG A 130 6.10 -0.90 -24.63
N HIS A 131 5.34 0.14 -24.95
CA HIS A 131 5.18 0.58 -26.34
C HIS A 131 6.43 1.28 -26.89
N SER A 132 7.15 2.04 -26.06
CA SER A 132 8.41 2.69 -26.45
C SER A 132 9.57 1.70 -26.68
N GLN A 133 9.71 0.64 -25.87
CA GLN A 133 10.73 -0.39 -26.09
C GLN A 133 10.38 -1.41 -27.20
N GLN A 134 9.19 -1.30 -27.78
CA GLN A 134 8.76 -2.08 -28.95
C GLN A 134 8.49 -1.18 -30.16
N TRP A 135 9.32 -0.17 -30.41
CA TRP A 135 9.55 0.27 -31.79
C TRP A 135 10.32 -0.81 -32.57
N LYS A 136 9.71 -2.00 -32.70
CA LYS A 136 10.10 -2.96 -33.72
C LYS A 136 9.42 -2.51 -34.99
N VAL A 137 10.13 -1.70 -35.77
CA VAL A 137 9.75 -1.40 -37.15
C VAL A 137 9.53 -2.73 -37.85
N THR A 138 8.29 -2.99 -38.25
CA THR A 138 7.94 -4.24 -38.94
C THR A 138 8.72 -4.30 -40.25
N LYS A 139 9.14 -5.47 -40.76
CA LYS A 139 9.94 -5.56 -42.01
C LYS A 139 9.32 -4.78 -43.19
N GLY A 140 7.99 -4.66 -43.23
CA GLY A 140 7.28 -3.85 -44.22
C GLY A 140 7.35 -2.34 -43.98
N GLU A 141 7.38 -1.88 -42.73
CA GLU A 141 7.58 -0.47 -42.38
C GLU A 141 9.04 -0.05 -42.61
N LYS A 142 10.01 -0.96 -42.39
CA LYS A 142 11.42 -0.71 -42.67
C LYS A 142 11.65 -0.44 -44.16
N LYS A 143 11.02 -1.23 -45.04
CA LYS A 143 11.03 -0.98 -46.49
C LYS A 143 10.35 0.33 -46.90
N LYS A 144 9.34 0.81 -46.16
CA LYS A 144 8.71 2.10 -46.42
C LYS A 144 9.58 3.27 -45.95
N LEU A 145 10.29 3.10 -44.83
CA LEU A 145 11.24 4.07 -44.29
C LEU A 145 12.50 4.18 -45.16
N GLU A 146 13.06 3.05 -45.62
CA GLU A 146 14.23 3.01 -46.53
C GLU A 146 13.93 3.58 -47.93
N ASN A 147 12.66 3.54 -48.38
CA ASN A 147 12.22 4.12 -49.65
C ASN A 147 11.60 5.52 -49.50
N SER A 148 11.53 6.06 -48.27
CA SER A 148 11.07 7.42 -48.03
C SER A 148 12.19 8.39 -48.43
N LYS A 149 11.84 9.50 -49.09
CA LYS A 149 12.80 10.58 -49.44
C LYS A 149 13.22 11.44 -48.23
N ASP A 150 12.71 11.12 -47.05
CA ASP A 150 12.99 11.88 -45.84
C ASP A 150 14.34 11.46 -45.22
N ILE A 151 15.18 12.44 -44.95
CA ILE A 151 16.50 12.26 -44.34
C ILE A 151 16.30 11.87 -42.87
N PHE A 152 16.57 10.61 -42.52
CA PHE A 152 16.61 10.17 -41.13
C PHE A 152 18.04 10.30 -40.59
N VAL A 153 18.20 11.10 -39.54
CA VAL A 153 19.45 11.22 -38.80
C VAL A 153 19.53 10.06 -37.80
N GLU A 154 20.47 9.15 -38.02
CA GLU A 154 20.78 8.07 -37.09
C GLU A 154 21.57 8.66 -35.91
N LEU A 155 20.89 8.88 -34.78
CA LEU A 155 21.55 9.29 -33.54
C LEU A 155 22.30 8.08 -32.98
N GLY A 156 23.63 8.10 -33.09
CA GLY A 156 24.51 7.00 -32.69
C GLY A 156 24.35 6.58 -31.22
N GLU A 157 24.74 5.34 -30.93
CA GLU A 157 24.70 4.74 -29.59
C GLU A 157 25.62 5.49 -28.61
N PHE A 158 25.02 6.11 -27.59
CA PHE A 158 25.76 6.67 -26.47
C PHE A 158 26.14 5.54 -25.50
N TYR A 159 27.40 5.10 -25.56
CA TYR A 159 27.98 4.23 -24.54
C TYR A 159 28.37 5.10 -23.33
N GLU A 160 27.54 5.12 -22.28
CA GLU A 160 28.03 5.50 -20.95
C GLU A 160 29.12 4.51 -20.54
N LYS A 161 30.37 4.96 -20.52
CA LYS A 161 31.47 4.21 -19.92
C LYS A 161 31.25 4.20 -18.40
N PRO A 162 31.21 3.02 -17.74
CA PRO A 162 31.27 2.98 -16.29
C PRO A 162 32.68 3.44 -15.88
N GLU A 163 32.73 4.44 -14.99
CA GLU A 163 33.97 4.97 -14.42
C GLU A 163 34.77 3.87 -13.72
N ALA A 164 36.08 3.91 -13.92
CA ALA A 164 37.07 2.96 -13.41
C ALA A 164 37.40 3.18 -11.93
#